data_AF-A0A6P8TIG1-F1
#
_entry.id   AF-A0A6P8TIG1-F1
#
_cell.length_a   1.000
_cell.length_b   1.000
_cell.length_c   1.000
_cell.angle_alpha   90.00
_cell.angle_beta   90.00
_cell.angle_gamma   90.00
#
_symmetry.space_group_name_H-M   'P 1'
#
loop_
_entity.id
_entity.type
_entity.pdbx_description
1 polymer ?
#
loop_
_entity_poly.entity_id
_entity_poly.type
_entity_poly.pdbx_seq_one_letter_code
_entity_poly.pdbx_strand_id
1 'polypeptide(L)'
;MKAVAQATGRQLDKIKADAQEKGDLGLVAESSRSNQRIMFQPASLTAGGVFRKLKEIGSMSGNSAMNKKIDIIKGLFVACRFSEARYIVRSLAGKLRIGLAEQSVLSALSQAVCLTPPGQGFPPAVIDAGKGMSAESRRAWIESKSLILKQTYCEMPNYDILIPVLLKEGIDELPNHCKLTPGVPLRPMLAHPTKGVGEVMKRFDEAAFTCEYKYDGERAQIHILENGEVRVFSRNQEDNTTKYPDIISRIPKVKKDSVVSCVLDAEAVAWDREKKQIQPFQVLTTRKRKDVDASEIKVQVCVYAFDLLYLNGESLVRQPLGRRRALLRESFSEVEGEFVFARYIDSDNTDSIAEFLEQSVRDSCEGLMVKTLEKDATYEIAKRSHNWLKLKKDYLDGVGDTMDLCVIGAYLGKGKRAGAYGGFLLACYDEENEEFQSVCKIGTGFKDEDLEQHFNFLKEHILPKPRPYYRVDQSAEPEVWLDAMQVWEVKCADLSLSPVYKAAMGMVDPVKGISLRFPRFLRIRDDKKPEDATTGAQIADLYKKQQQIQNQGEKGDLEDYY
;
A
#
# COMPACT_ATOMS: atom_id res chain seq x y z
N MET A 1 9.64 -20.32 -10.99
CA MET A 1 10.97 -20.96 -11.17
C MET A 1 10.84 -22.45 -11.49
N LYS A 2 10.20 -23.27 -10.64
CA LYS A 2 10.00 -24.73 -10.89
C LYS A 2 9.43 -25.04 -12.29
N ALA A 3 8.39 -24.32 -12.72
CA ALA A 3 7.81 -24.50 -14.06
C ALA A 3 8.79 -24.17 -15.19
N VAL A 4 9.62 -23.13 -15.05
CA VAL A 4 10.67 -22.77 -16.03
C VAL A 4 11.75 -23.84 -16.06
N ALA A 5 12.21 -24.32 -14.91
CA ALA A 5 13.19 -25.40 -14.81
C ALA A 5 12.69 -26.68 -15.52
N GLN A 6 11.46 -27.11 -15.22
CA GLN A 6 10.85 -28.28 -15.86
C GLN A 6 10.59 -28.09 -17.36
N ALA A 7 10.16 -26.91 -17.79
CA ALA A 7 9.91 -26.64 -19.21
C ALA A 7 11.21 -26.57 -20.03
N THR A 8 12.29 -26.08 -19.42
CA THR A 8 13.60 -25.86 -20.07
C THR A 8 14.56 -27.04 -19.92
N GLY A 9 14.27 -28.00 -19.03
CA GLY A 9 15.18 -29.09 -18.66
C GLY A 9 16.39 -28.64 -17.82
N ARG A 10 16.41 -27.39 -17.33
CA ARG A 10 17.52 -26.84 -16.53
C ARG A 10 17.32 -27.15 -15.04
N GLN A 11 18.42 -27.32 -14.31
CA GLN A 11 18.39 -27.47 -12.85
C GLN A 11 17.84 -26.19 -12.18
N LEU A 12 17.08 -26.38 -11.09
CA LEU A 12 16.40 -25.27 -10.40
C LEU A 12 17.39 -24.26 -9.81
N ASP A 13 18.50 -24.72 -9.24
CA ASP A 13 19.50 -23.84 -8.62
C ASP A 13 20.18 -22.94 -9.64
N LYS A 14 20.43 -23.46 -10.86
CA LYS A 14 20.97 -22.64 -11.94
C LYS A 14 19.97 -21.57 -12.41
N ILE A 15 18.68 -21.91 -12.50
CA ILE A 15 17.63 -20.92 -12.80
C ILE A 15 17.56 -19.84 -11.71
N LYS A 16 17.72 -20.22 -10.43
CA LYS A 16 17.72 -19.30 -9.30
C LYS A 16 18.91 -18.35 -9.36
N ALA A 17 20.11 -18.87 -9.61
CA ALA A 17 21.33 -18.08 -9.76
C ALA A 17 21.23 -17.09 -10.94
N ASP A 18 20.85 -17.56 -12.13
CA ASP A 18 20.71 -16.69 -13.31
C ASP A 18 19.64 -15.61 -13.09
N ALA A 19 18.55 -15.91 -12.37
CA ALA A 19 17.49 -14.95 -12.08
C ALA A 19 17.92 -13.89 -11.06
N GLN A 20 18.83 -14.24 -10.15
CA GLN A 20 19.45 -13.32 -9.20
C GLN A 20 20.43 -12.40 -9.91
N GLU A 21 21.32 -12.96 -10.74
CA GLU A 21 22.29 -12.21 -11.53
C GLU A 21 21.61 -11.22 -12.50
N LYS A 22 20.65 -11.70 -13.31
CA LYS A 22 19.92 -10.85 -14.27
C LYS A 22 18.87 -9.96 -13.60
N GLY A 23 18.52 -10.22 -12.33
CA GLY A 23 17.41 -9.57 -11.64
C GLY A 23 16.03 -9.74 -12.30
N ASP A 24 15.87 -10.66 -13.25
CA ASP A 24 14.66 -10.87 -14.06
C ASP A 24 14.49 -12.32 -14.52
N LEU A 25 13.49 -13.01 -13.95
CA LEU A 25 13.18 -14.38 -14.35
C LEU A 25 12.64 -14.48 -15.79
N GLY A 26 12.00 -13.43 -16.32
CA GLY A 26 11.50 -13.41 -17.69
C GLY A 26 12.64 -13.48 -18.71
N LEU A 27 13.74 -12.78 -18.47
CA LEU A 27 14.93 -12.84 -19.33
C LEU A 27 15.59 -14.23 -19.29
N VAL A 28 15.66 -14.85 -18.11
CA VAL A 28 16.15 -16.23 -17.97
C VAL A 28 15.26 -17.20 -18.74
N ALA A 29 13.95 -17.01 -18.66
CA ALA A 29 12.98 -17.88 -19.29
C ALA A 29 13.04 -17.77 -20.82
N GLU A 30 13.09 -16.56 -21.37
CA GLU A 30 13.29 -16.33 -22.80
C GLU A 30 14.61 -16.92 -23.31
N SER A 31 15.74 -16.62 -22.66
CA SER A 31 17.04 -17.15 -23.11
C SER A 31 17.09 -18.68 -23.04
N SER A 32 16.43 -19.27 -22.03
CA SER A 32 16.36 -20.73 -21.91
C SER A 32 15.47 -21.34 -22.99
N ARG A 33 14.37 -20.67 -23.37
CA ARG A 33 13.46 -21.14 -24.43
C ARG A 33 14.10 -21.09 -25.81
N SER A 34 14.83 -20.01 -26.11
CA SER A 34 15.53 -19.82 -27.38
C SER A 34 16.58 -20.91 -27.65
N ASN A 35 17.12 -21.53 -26.59
CA ASN A 35 18.11 -22.61 -26.69
C ASN A 35 17.48 -24.00 -26.88
N GLN A 36 16.15 -24.14 -26.79
CA GLN A 36 15.49 -25.44 -26.96
C GLN A 36 15.09 -25.71 -28.40
N ARG A 37 15.67 -26.77 -28.98
CA ARG A 37 15.21 -27.34 -30.26
C ARG A 37 13.93 -28.13 -30.04
N ILE A 38 12.92 -27.86 -30.86
CA ILE A 38 11.64 -28.58 -30.85
C ILE A 38 11.40 -29.25 -32.20
N MET A 39 10.96 -30.51 -32.18
CA MET A 39 10.68 -31.31 -33.39
C MET A 39 9.37 -30.89 -34.08
N PHE A 40 8.36 -30.49 -33.29
CA PHE A 40 7.07 -29.99 -33.78
C PHE A 40 6.76 -28.65 -33.11
N GLN A 41 6.39 -27.65 -33.91
CA GLN A 41 5.98 -26.36 -33.40
C GLN A 41 4.49 -26.35 -33.03
N PRO A 42 4.12 -26.07 -31.78
CA PRO A 42 2.74 -25.84 -31.40
C PRO A 42 2.15 -24.62 -32.14
N ALA A 43 0.82 -24.56 -32.19
CA ALA A 43 0.10 -23.39 -32.66
C ALA A 43 0.54 -22.13 -31.90
N SER A 44 0.60 -21.01 -32.61
CA SER A 44 0.94 -19.71 -32.01
C SER A 44 -0.04 -19.36 -30.89
N LEU A 45 0.49 -18.74 -29.83
CA LEU A 45 -0.33 -18.24 -28.74
C LEU A 45 -1.25 -17.11 -29.22
N THR A 46 -2.46 -17.06 -28.68
CA THR A 46 -3.40 -15.94 -28.88
C THR A 46 -3.63 -15.22 -27.55
N ALA A 47 -3.87 -13.91 -27.57
CA ALA A 47 -4.11 -13.13 -26.36
C ALA A 47 -5.26 -13.71 -25.52
N GLY A 48 -6.39 -14.04 -26.15
CA GLY A 48 -7.53 -14.68 -25.49
C GLY A 48 -7.24 -16.10 -24.99
N GLY A 49 -6.39 -16.87 -25.68
CA GLY A 49 -5.92 -18.18 -25.22
C GLY A 49 -5.07 -18.09 -23.96
N VAL A 50 -4.08 -17.19 -23.97
CA VAL A 50 -3.20 -16.93 -22.81
C VAL A 50 -4.02 -16.41 -21.63
N PHE A 51 -4.90 -15.43 -21.84
CA PHE A 51 -5.74 -14.87 -20.77
C PHE A 51 -6.61 -15.93 -20.09
N ARG A 52 -7.26 -16.81 -20.87
CA ARG A 52 -8.06 -17.93 -20.32
C ARG A 52 -7.21 -18.87 -19.47
N LYS A 53 -6.00 -19.22 -19.92
CA LYS A 53 -5.07 -20.07 -19.16
C LYS A 53 -4.58 -19.40 -17.88
N LEU A 54 -4.32 -18.10 -17.89
CA LEU A 54 -3.98 -17.35 -16.68
C LEU A 54 -5.16 -17.28 -15.70
N LYS A 55 -6.40 -17.10 -16.20
CA LYS A 55 -7.62 -17.12 -15.38
C LYS A 55 -7.84 -18.50 -14.74
N GLU A 56 -7.62 -19.58 -15.49
CA GLU A 56 -7.65 -20.97 -15.00
C GLU A 56 -6.63 -21.20 -13.88
N ILE A 57 -5.38 -20.72 -14.03
CA ILE A 57 -4.36 -20.77 -12.97
C ILE A 57 -4.82 -20.00 -11.71
N GLY A 58 -5.47 -18.85 -11.90
CA GLY A 58 -5.97 -17.99 -10.83
C GLY A 58 -7.11 -18.62 -10.03
N SER A 59 -8.02 -19.34 -10.69
CA SER A 59 -9.19 -19.96 -10.04
C SER A 59 -8.91 -21.32 -9.38
N MET A 60 -7.79 -21.96 -9.70
CA MET A 60 -7.43 -23.27 -9.14
C MET A 60 -7.04 -23.21 -7.64
N SER A 61 -7.71 -24.03 -6.83
CA SER A 61 -7.46 -24.26 -5.40
C SER A 61 -7.54 -25.76 -5.04
N GLY A 62 -7.17 -26.11 -3.80
CA GLY A 62 -7.25 -27.49 -3.28
C GLY A 62 -6.02 -28.37 -3.53
N ASN A 63 -6.13 -29.64 -3.11
CA ASN A 63 -5.06 -30.62 -3.22
C ASN A 63 -4.68 -30.87 -4.70
N SER A 64 -3.38 -30.90 -4.99
CA SER A 64 -2.80 -31.02 -6.35
C SER A 64 -2.94 -29.80 -7.27
N ALA A 65 -3.55 -28.69 -6.83
CA ALA A 65 -3.68 -27.48 -7.66
C ALA A 65 -2.32 -26.96 -8.14
N MET A 66 -1.28 -27.02 -7.29
CA MET A 66 0.05 -26.53 -7.64
C MET A 66 0.68 -27.28 -8.82
N ASN A 67 0.52 -28.61 -8.89
CA ASN A 67 1.05 -29.40 -10.01
C ASN A 67 0.31 -29.06 -11.31
N LYS A 68 -1.03 -28.96 -11.27
CA LYS A 68 -1.83 -28.55 -12.42
C LYS A 68 -1.46 -27.15 -12.93
N LYS A 69 -1.22 -26.19 -12.03
CA LYS A 69 -0.73 -24.84 -12.38
C LYS A 69 0.61 -24.92 -13.11
N ILE A 70 1.54 -25.75 -12.62
CA ILE A 70 2.84 -25.94 -13.25
C ILE A 70 2.68 -26.50 -14.67
N ASP A 71 1.80 -27.47 -14.89
CA ASP A 71 1.58 -28.07 -16.22
C ASP A 71 0.97 -27.09 -17.22
N ILE A 72 0.03 -26.24 -16.79
CA ILE A 72 -0.50 -25.16 -17.66
C ILE A 72 0.61 -24.18 -18.04
N ILE A 73 1.44 -23.77 -17.08
CA ILE A 73 2.55 -22.84 -17.33
C ILE A 73 3.56 -23.47 -18.31
N LYS A 74 3.88 -24.75 -18.15
CA LYS A 74 4.74 -25.49 -19.07
C LYS A 74 4.14 -25.51 -20.49
N GLY A 75 2.84 -25.80 -20.61
CA GLY A 75 2.14 -25.80 -21.89
C GLY A 75 2.23 -24.46 -22.62
N LEU A 76 1.99 -23.35 -21.90
CA LEU A 76 2.18 -22.00 -22.45
C LEU A 76 3.63 -21.77 -22.88
N PHE A 77 4.59 -22.16 -22.04
CA PHE A 77 6.00 -21.94 -22.27
C PHE A 77 6.54 -22.68 -23.50
N VAL A 78 6.09 -23.91 -23.75
CA VAL A 78 6.50 -24.70 -24.92
C VAL A 78 6.03 -24.04 -26.22
N ALA A 79 4.85 -23.41 -26.21
CA ALA A 79 4.29 -22.71 -27.37
C ALA A 79 4.88 -21.30 -27.58
N CYS A 80 5.59 -20.74 -26.59
CA CYS A 80 6.19 -19.41 -26.69
C CYS A 80 7.18 -19.29 -27.85
N ARG A 81 7.13 -18.15 -28.53
CA ARG A 81 8.05 -17.70 -29.58
C ARG A 81 8.63 -16.34 -29.21
N PHE A 82 9.86 -16.09 -29.63
CA PHE A 82 10.54 -14.81 -29.42
C PHE A 82 10.45 -14.35 -27.95
N SER A 83 9.89 -13.16 -27.70
CA SER A 83 9.78 -12.54 -26.38
C SER A 83 8.56 -12.98 -25.56
N GLU A 84 7.68 -13.86 -26.06
CA GLU A 84 6.46 -14.27 -25.35
C GLU A 84 6.77 -14.89 -23.99
N ALA A 85 7.80 -15.73 -23.92
CA ALA A 85 8.26 -16.37 -22.68
C ALA A 85 8.65 -15.34 -21.61
N ARG A 86 9.28 -14.23 -22.03
CA ARG A 86 9.66 -13.12 -21.14
C ARG A 86 8.43 -12.54 -20.47
N TYR A 87 7.42 -12.19 -21.26
CA TYR A 87 6.24 -11.48 -20.75
C TYR A 87 5.28 -12.40 -20.00
N ILE A 88 5.11 -13.67 -20.41
CA ILE A 88 4.30 -14.63 -19.65
C ILE A 88 4.89 -14.88 -18.26
N VAL A 89 6.21 -15.09 -18.17
CA VAL A 89 6.86 -15.33 -16.87
C VAL A 89 6.86 -14.07 -16.00
N ARG A 90 7.04 -12.88 -16.60
CA ARG A 90 6.90 -11.61 -15.89
C ARG A 90 5.47 -11.40 -15.36
N SER A 91 4.44 -11.76 -16.12
CA SER A 91 3.04 -11.72 -15.68
C SER A 91 2.79 -12.67 -14.51
N LEU A 92 3.24 -13.93 -14.60
CA LEU A 92 3.11 -14.92 -13.52
C LEU A 92 3.88 -14.53 -12.25
N ALA A 93 4.97 -13.78 -12.39
CA ALA A 93 5.73 -13.23 -11.27
C ALA A 93 5.13 -11.93 -10.69
N GLY A 94 4.04 -11.41 -11.27
CA GLY A 94 3.42 -10.14 -10.88
C GLY A 94 4.27 -8.90 -11.19
N LYS A 95 5.23 -9.00 -12.12
CA LYS A 95 6.23 -7.95 -12.41
C LYS A 95 6.45 -7.77 -13.91
N LEU A 96 5.50 -7.14 -14.60
CA LEU A 96 5.50 -7.00 -16.08
C LEU A 96 6.61 -6.09 -16.64
N ARG A 97 7.00 -5.05 -15.89
CA ARG A 97 8.16 -4.17 -16.19
C ARG A 97 8.12 -3.51 -17.58
N ILE A 98 6.96 -3.00 -17.98
CA ILE A 98 6.78 -2.29 -19.27
C ILE A 98 6.74 -0.75 -19.13
N GLY A 99 6.86 -0.21 -17.92
CA GLY A 99 6.77 1.23 -17.66
C GLY A 99 5.36 1.83 -17.80
N LEU A 100 4.39 1.03 -18.24
CA LEU A 100 2.97 1.38 -18.35
C LEU A 100 2.17 0.67 -17.27
N ALA A 101 1.18 1.37 -16.73
CA ALA A 101 0.26 0.86 -15.72
C ALA A 101 -1.17 1.30 -16.05
N GLU A 102 -2.09 1.12 -15.11
CA GLU A 102 -3.53 1.37 -15.31
C GLU A 102 -3.85 2.75 -15.92
N GLN A 103 -3.23 3.83 -15.42
CA GLN A 103 -3.50 5.17 -15.95
C GLN A 103 -3.11 5.34 -17.42
N SER A 104 -2.02 4.69 -17.84
CA SER A 104 -1.61 4.65 -19.25
C SER A 104 -2.57 3.81 -20.08
N VAL A 105 -3.02 2.67 -19.54
CA VAL A 105 -4.00 1.79 -20.20
C VAL A 105 -5.33 2.51 -20.40
N LEU A 106 -5.86 3.20 -19.39
CA LEU A 106 -7.09 3.98 -19.51
C LEU A 106 -6.94 5.10 -20.55
N SER A 107 -5.81 5.80 -20.56
CA SER A 107 -5.54 6.86 -21.57
C SER A 107 -5.48 6.29 -22.99
N ALA A 108 -4.80 5.15 -23.17
CA ALA A 108 -4.70 4.47 -24.45
C ALA A 108 -6.05 3.92 -24.92
N LEU A 109 -6.84 3.34 -23.99
CA LEU A 109 -8.18 2.83 -24.28
C LEU A 109 -9.11 3.96 -24.70
N SER A 110 -9.14 5.09 -23.98
CA SER A 110 -9.93 6.26 -24.37
C SER A 110 -9.53 6.78 -25.73
N GLN A 111 -8.22 6.86 -26.01
CA GLN A 111 -7.74 7.32 -27.30
C GLN A 111 -8.15 6.35 -28.43
N ALA A 112 -8.00 5.04 -28.22
CA ALA A 112 -8.35 4.03 -29.21
C ALA A 112 -9.83 4.09 -29.62
N VAL A 113 -10.74 4.10 -28.65
CA VAL A 113 -12.19 4.12 -28.92
C VAL A 113 -12.70 5.46 -29.43
N CYS A 114 -11.99 6.57 -29.15
CA CYS A 114 -12.34 7.87 -29.72
C CYS A 114 -11.87 8.01 -31.15
N LEU A 115 -10.62 7.63 -31.45
CA LEU A 115 -10.07 7.71 -32.80
C LEU A 115 -10.72 6.68 -33.73
N THR A 116 -11.02 5.49 -33.22
CA THR A 116 -11.64 4.41 -33.99
C THR A 116 -12.92 3.96 -33.26
N PRO A 117 -14.06 4.63 -33.51
CA PRO A 117 -15.32 4.33 -32.83
C PRO A 117 -15.71 2.85 -32.94
N PRO A 118 -16.14 2.20 -31.85
CA PRO A 118 -16.62 0.82 -31.90
C PRO A 118 -17.98 0.72 -32.59
N GLY A 119 -18.45 -0.51 -32.85
CA GLY A 119 -19.79 -0.77 -33.40
C GLY A 119 -19.97 -0.51 -34.90
N GLN A 120 -18.90 -0.19 -35.63
CA GLN A 120 -18.95 -0.01 -37.09
C GLN A 120 -19.02 -1.35 -37.83
N GLY A 121 -19.68 -1.38 -39.00
CA GLY A 121 -19.57 -2.50 -39.95
C GLY A 121 -18.14 -2.68 -40.47
N PHE A 122 -17.77 -3.88 -40.90
CA PHE A 122 -16.45 -4.14 -41.48
C PHE A 122 -16.48 -4.04 -43.01
N PRO A 123 -15.56 -3.31 -43.66
CA PRO A 123 -14.49 -2.49 -43.06
C PRO A 123 -15.03 -1.19 -42.42
N PRO A 124 -14.40 -0.69 -41.32
CA PRO A 124 -14.88 0.51 -40.63
C PRO A 124 -14.77 1.75 -41.51
N ALA A 125 -15.83 2.55 -41.56
CA ALA A 125 -15.85 3.82 -42.30
C ALA A 125 -14.93 4.88 -41.67
N VAL A 126 -14.80 4.86 -40.34
CA VAL A 126 -14.00 5.80 -39.55
C VAL A 126 -12.87 5.07 -38.83
N ILE A 127 -11.65 5.26 -39.32
CA ILE A 127 -10.42 4.74 -38.71
C ILE A 127 -9.67 5.78 -37.86
N ASP A 128 -9.85 7.07 -38.17
CA ASP A 128 -9.33 8.21 -37.41
C ASP A 128 -10.35 9.35 -37.40
N ALA A 129 -11.21 9.38 -36.37
CA ALA A 129 -12.17 10.44 -36.13
C ALA A 129 -11.52 11.79 -35.79
N GLY A 130 -10.23 11.80 -35.43
CA GLY A 130 -9.44 13.00 -35.22
C GLY A 130 -8.84 13.58 -36.51
N LYS A 131 -9.08 12.95 -37.66
CA LYS A 131 -8.59 13.44 -38.96
C LYS A 131 -9.25 14.77 -39.30
N GLY A 132 -8.45 15.80 -39.61
CA GLY A 132 -8.92 17.14 -39.94
C GLY A 132 -9.01 18.10 -38.74
N MET A 133 -8.82 17.63 -37.51
CA MET A 133 -8.66 18.50 -36.35
C MET A 133 -7.25 19.11 -36.32
N SER A 134 -7.12 20.33 -35.78
CA SER A 134 -5.81 20.87 -35.40
C SER A 134 -5.19 20.03 -34.28
N ALA A 135 -3.87 20.13 -34.10
CA ALA A 135 -3.15 19.39 -33.06
C ALA A 135 -3.66 19.74 -31.65
N GLU A 136 -3.96 21.03 -31.41
CA GLU A 136 -4.48 21.55 -30.15
C GLU A 136 -5.89 21.01 -29.88
N SER A 137 -6.80 21.12 -30.85
CA SER A 137 -8.17 20.64 -30.71
C SER A 137 -8.24 19.13 -30.54
N ARG A 138 -7.40 18.37 -31.26
CA ARG A 138 -7.30 16.91 -31.13
C ARG A 138 -6.83 16.51 -29.73
N ARG A 139 -5.84 17.23 -29.17
CA ARG A 139 -5.33 16.97 -27.82
C ARG A 139 -6.39 17.24 -26.77
N ALA A 140 -7.03 18.40 -26.79
CA ALA A 140 -8.08 18.78 -25.84
C ALA A 140 -9.27 17.80 -25.89
N TRP A 141 -9.66 17.37 -27.09
CA TRP A 141 -10.72 16.39 -27.27
C TRP A 141 -10.36 15.02 -26.67
N ILE A 142 -9.17 14.47 -26.97
CA ILE A 142 -8.72 13.19 -26.39
C ILE A 142 -8.61 13.28 -24.87
N GLU A 143 -8.14 14.40 -24.33
CA GLU A 143 -8.01 14.61 -22.89
C GLU A 143 -9.38 14.61 -22.19
N SER A 144 -10.36 15.31 -22.76
CA SER A 144 -11.75 15.30 -22.28
C SER A 144 -12.35 13.89 -22.26
N LYS A 145 -12.16 13.13 -23.35
CA LYS A 145 -12.62 11.74 -23.44
C LYS A 145 -11.89 10.81 -22.47
N SER A 146 -10.59 11.03 -22.27
CA SER A 146 -9.80 10.31 -21.28
C SER A 146 -10.28 10.56 -19.86
N LEU A 147 -10.71 11.78 -19.55
CA LEU A 147 -11.28 12.14 -18.26
C LEU A 147 -12.58 11.37 -18.00
N ILE A 148 -13.48 11.26 -18.98
CA ILE A 148 -14.73 10.50 -18.87
C ILE A 148 -14.45 9.04 -18.51
N LEU A 149 -13.58 8.36 -19.28
CA LEU A 149 -13.26 6.96 -19.03
C LEU A 149 -12.55 6.77 -17.69
N LYS A 150 -11.59 7.63 -17.32
CA LYS A 150 -10.88 7.54 -16.04
C LYS A 150 -11.82 7.73 -14.86
N GLN A 151 -12.71 8.72 -14.93
CA GLN A 151 -13.68 8.98 -13.87
C GLN A 151 -14.66 7.82 -13.73
N THR A 152 -15.18 7.32 -14.86
CA THR A 152 -16.12 6.19 -14.85
C THR A 152 -15.45 4.92 -14.32
N TYR A 153 -14.21 4.63 -14.74
CA TYR A 153 -13.45 3.50 -14.21
C TYR A 153 -13.17 3.63 -12.71
N CYS A 154 -12.95 4.84 -12.23
CA CYS A 154 -12.79 5.09 -10.81
C CYS A 154 -14.06 4.74 -10.01
N GLU A 155 -15.24 5.11 -10.52
CA GLU A 155 -16.54 4.81 -9.91
C GLU A 155 -16.93 3.32 -10.07
N MET A 156 -16.51 2.67 -11.16
CA MET A 156 -16.80 1.27 -11.51
C MET A 156 -15.53 0.59 -12.05
N PRO A 157 -14.57 0.16 -11.20
CA PRO A 157 -13.28 -0.39 -11.63
C PRO A 157 -13.39 -1.85 -12.12
N ASN A 158 -14.30 -2.10 -13.06
CA ASN A 158 -14.62 -3.42 -13.59
C ASN A 158 -14.71 -3.39 -15.13
N TYR A 159 -13.67 -3.93 -15.79
CA TYR A 159 -13.63 -4.02 -17.25
C TYR A 159 -14.72 -4.94 -17.82
N ASP A 160 -15.19 -5.95 -17.08
CA ASP A 160 -16.26 -6.85 -17.55
C ASP A 160 -17.61 -6.11 -17.67
N ILE A 161 -17.77 -4.97 -16.98
CA ILE A 161 -18.95 -4.09 -17.10
C ILE A 161 -18.67 -2.94 -18.08
N LEU A 162 -17.52 -2.27 -17.94
CA LEU A 162 -17.19 -1.08 -18.74
C LEU A 162 -17.04 -1.38 -20.23
N ILE A 163 -16.33 -2.45 -20.60
CA ILE A 163 -15.99 -2.72 -22.01
C ILE A 163 -17.25 -3.03 -22.84
N PRO A 164 -18.20 -3.87 -22.39
CA PRO A 164 -19.44 -4.07 -23.13
C PRO A 164 -20.24 -2.78 -23.37
N VAL A 165 -20.36 -1.91 -22.36
CA VAL A 165 -21.03 -0.61 -22.50
C VAL A 165 -20.26 0.28 -23.48
N LEU A 166 -18.93 0.37 -23.33
CA LEU A 166 -18.08 1.17 -24.20
C LEU A 166 -18.18 0.75 -25.68
N LEU A 167 -18.27 -0.55 -25.95
CA LEU A 167 -18.40 -1.09 -27.30
C LEU A 167 -19.79 -0.88 -27.91
N LYS A 168 -20.84 -0.80 -27.07
CA LYS A 168 -22.24 -0.71 -27.51
C LYS A 168 -22.74 0.74 -27.59
N GLU A 169 -22.56 1.50 -26.52
CA GLU A 169 -23.12 2.85 -26.34
C GLU A 169 -22.07 3.95 -26.62
N GLY A 170 -20.78 3.60 -26.59
CA GLY A 170 -19.68 4.55 -26.77
C GLY A 170 -19.20 5.20 -25.47
N ILE A 171 -18.15 6.02 -25.58
CA ILE A 171 -17.44 6.57 -24.42
C ILE A 171 -18.22 7.65 -23.68
N ASP A 172 -19.06 8.41 -24.39
CA ASP A 172 -19.81 9.53 -23.80
C ASP A 172 -20.96 9.08 -22.90
N GLU A 173 -21.53 7.90 -23.20
CA GLU A 173 -22.63 7.33 -22.42
C GLU A 173 -22.15 6.51 -21.22
N LEU A 174 -20.84 6.24 -21.10
CA LEU A 174 -20.28 5.47 -19.98
C LEU A 174 -20.76 5.93 -18.59
N PRO A 175 -20.76 7.23 -18.24
CA PRO A 175 -21.21 7.68 -16.92
C PRO A 175 -22.69 7.43 -16.63
N ASN A 176 -23.52 7.25 -17.65
CA ASN A 176 -24.95 6.98 -17.49
C ASN A 176 -25.22 5.51 -17.12
N HIS A 177 -24.34 4.61 -17.56
CA HIS A 177 -24.49 3.16 -17.37
C HIS A 177 -23.58 2.57 -16.28
N CYS A 178 -22.43 3.19 -16.02
CA CYS A 178 -21.42 2.69 -15.10
C CYS A 178 -21.24 3.68 -13.94
N LYS A 179 -22.05 3.51 -12.90
CA LYS A 179 -22.05 4.38 -11.70
C LYS A 179 -21.51 3.64 -10.50
N LEU A 180 -21.07 4.38 -9.49
CA LEU A 180 -20.75 3.81 -8.18
C LEU A 180 -21.92 2.95 -7.68
N THR A 181 -21.65 1.70 -7.35
CA THR A 181 -22.66 0.70 -6.96
C THR A 181 -22.19 -0.03 -5.69
N PRO A 182 -22.99 -0.08 -4.61
CA PRO A 182 -22.69 -0.90 -3.44
C PRO A 182 -22.35 -2.36 -3.82
N GLY A 183 -21.34 -2.95 -3.16
CA GLY A 183 -20.81 -4.27 -3.49
C GLY A 183 -19.66 -4.29 -4.50
N VAL A 184 -19.43 -3.20 -5.26
CA VAL A 184 -18.22 -3.02 -6.08
C VAL A 184 -17.30 -2.01 -5.39
N PRO A 185 -16.11 -2.41 -4.92
CA PRO A 185 -15.21 -1.51 -4.20
C PRO A 185 -14.63 -0.45 -5.15
N LEU A 186 -14.53 0.79 -4.66
CA LEU A 186 -13.83 1.86 -5.36
C LEU A 186 -12.45 2.13 -4.74
N ARG A 187 -11.55 2.70 -5.53
CA ARG A 187 -10.24 3.10 -5.02
C ARG A 187 -10.35 4.33 -4.13
N PRO A 188 -9.81 4.29 -2.91
CA PRO A 188 -9.95 5.42 -2.01
C PRO A 188 -9.21 6.67 -2.49
N MET A 189 -9.73 7.83 -2.09
CA MET A 189 -9.00 9.09 -2.14
C MET A 189 -7.79 9.05 -1.20
N LEU A 190 -6.64 9.52 -1.67
CA LEU A 190 -5.37 9.51 -0.94
C LEU A 190 -4.93 10.93 -0.59
N ALA A 191 -4.18 11.08 0.50
CA ALA A 191 -3.68 12.36 0.97
C ALA A 191 -2.22 12.64 0.60
N HIS A 192 -1.91 13.91 0.35
CA HIS A 192 -0.53 14.40 0.23
C HIS A 192 0.11 14.61 1.62
N PRO A 193 1.37 14.18 1.82
CA PRO A 193 2.10 14.53 3.04
C PRO A 193 2.37 16.04 3.09
N THR A 194 2.31 16.60 4.28
CA THR A 194 2.56 18.01 4.56
C THR A 194 3.51 18.14 5.75
N LYS A 195 4.46 19.07 5.68
CA LYS A 195 5.56 19.22 6.65
C LYS A 195 5.26 20.15 7.82
N GLY A 196 4.10 20.80 7.83
CA GLY A 196 3.72 21.72 8.90
C GLY A 196 2.40 22.41 8.65
N VAL A 197 1.86 23.01 9.72
CA VAL A 197 0.60 23.75 9.67
C VAL A 197 0.68 24.93 8.69
N GLY A 198 1.81 25.63 8.62
CA GLY A 198 1.99 26.73 7.65
C GLY A 198 1.88 26.30 6.18
N GLU A 199 2.30 25.09 5.83
CA GLU A 199 2.13 24.56 4.46
C GLU A 199 0.66 24.22 4.17
N VAL A 200 -0.10 23.76 5.18
CA VAL A 200 -1.56 23.57 5.07
C VAL A 200 -2.23 24.89 4.73
N MET A 201 -1.95 25.95 5.51
CA MET A 201 -2.54 27.28 5.31
C MET A 201 -2.21 27.84 3.92
N LYS A 202 -0.95 27.73 3.49
CA LYS A 202 -0.53 28.18 2.16
C LYS A 202 -1.25 27.43 1.02
N ARG A 203 -1.60 26.17 1.24
CA ARG A 203 -2.17 25.30 0.21
C ARG A 203 -3.68 25.47 0.06
N PHE A 204 -4.37 25.61 1.18
CA PHE A 204 -5.82 25.80 1.18
C PHE A 204 -6.23 27.27 1.09
N ASP A 205 -5.32 28.19 1.40
CA ASP A 205 -5.53 29.63 1.26
C ASP A 205 -6.82 30.04 1.98
N GLU A 206 -7.77 30.67 1.29
CA GLU A 206 -9.07 31.07 1.86
C GLU A 206 -10.12 29.93 1.91
N ALA A 207 -9.79 28.71 1.50
CA ALA A 207 -10.76 27.62 1.48
C ALA A 207 -11.01 27.07 2.89
N ALA A 208 -12.28 27.01 3.31
CA ALA A 208 -12.66 26.35 4.56
C ALA A 208 -12.26 24.86 4.54
N PHE A 209 -11.61 24.41 5.62
CA PHE A 209 -11.15 23.04 5.78
C PHE A 209 -11.45 22.51 7.18
N THR A 210 -11.38 21.19 7.32
CA THR A 210 -11.50 20.45 8.58
C THR A 210 -10.22 19.70 8.89
N CYS A 211 -9.88 19.60 10.17
CA CYS A 211 -8.83 18.74 10.68
C CYS A 211 -9.48 17.57 11.40
N GLU A 212 -9.24 16.34 10.94
CA GLU A 212 -9.71 15.11 11.57
C GLU A 212 -8.56 14.30 12.14
N TYR A 213 -8.81 13.50 13.17
CA TYR A 213 -7.83 12.54 13.66
C TYR A 213 -7.45 11.54 12.57
N LYS A 214 -6.14 11.34 12.43
CA LYS A 214 -5.58 10.32 11.56
C LYS A 214 -5.36 9.04 12.35
N TYR A 215 -6.41 8.25 12.47
CA TYR A 215 -6.38 6.96 13.16
C TYR A 215 -5.34 5.99 12.57
N ASP A 216 -4.74 5.17 13.44
CA ASP A 216 -3.76 4.13 13.08
C ASP A 216 -4.41 2.74 13.04
N GLY A 217 -5.09 2.45 11.93
CA GLY A 217 -5.84 1.21 11.76
C GLY A 217 -5.69 0.61 10.37
N GLU A 218 -6.74 -0.11 9.96
CA GLU A 218 -6.91 -0.52 8.57
C GLU A 218 -8.12 0.18 7.97
N ARG A 219 -7.91 0.90 6.86
CA ARG A 219 -9.01 1.48 6.09
C ARG A 219 -10.02 0.42 5.67
N ALA A 220 -11.27 0.64 6.04
CA ALA A 220 -12.41 -0.22 5.80
C ALA A 220 -13.47 0.55 5.01
N GLN A 221 -13.63 0.19 3.73
CA GLN A 221 -14.72 0.69 2.91
C GLN A 221 -15.92 -0.23 3.11
N ILE A 222 -16.96 0.26 3.79
CA ILE A 222 -18.12 -0.55 4.22
C ILE A 222 -19.28 -0.28 3.27
N HIS A 223 -19.74 -1.31 2.57
CA HIS A 223 -20.87 -1.24 1.64
C HIS A 223 -22.07 -1.91 2.28
N ILE A 224 -23.20 -1.21 2.32
CA ILE A 224 -24.51 -1.76 2.67
C ILE A 224 -25.32 -1.83 1.38
N LEU A 225 -25.70 -3.04 0.97
CA LEU A 225 -26.50 -3.29 -0.22
C LEU A 225 -28.00 -3.15 0.10
N GLU A 226 -28.82 -2.96 -0.93
CA GLU A 226 -30.29 -2.81 -0.78
C GLU A 226 -30.97 -4.03 -0.14
N ASN A 227 -30.38 -5.23 -0.30
CA ASN A 227 -30.84 -6.45 0.33
C ASN A 227 -30.41 -6.59 1.82
N GLY A 228 -29.71 -5.60 2.37
CA GLY A 228 -29.17 -5.60 3.73
C GLY A 228 -27.81 -6.28 3.90
N GLU A 229 -27.23 -6.87 2.84
CA GLU A 229 -25.90 -7.47 2.89
C GLU A 229 -24.84 -6.38 3.14
N VAL A 230 -23.93 -6.64 4.08
CA VAL A 230 -22.80 -5.76 4.39
C VAL A 230 -21.51 -6.38 3.88
N ARG A 231 -20.75 -5.61 3.12
CA ARG A 231 -19.41 -5.98 2.64
C ARG A 231 -18.37 -5.00 3.11
N VAL A 232 -17.17 -5.49 3.40
CA VAL A 232 -16.05 -4.66 3.87
C VAL A 232 -14.87 -4.86 2.94
N PHE A 233 -14.37 -3.79 2.34
CA PHE A 233 -13.24 -3.83 1.43
C PHE A 233 -12.04 -3.07 1.99
N SER A 234 -10.85 -3.57 1.71
CA SER A 234 -9.60 -2.92 2.08
C SER A 234 -9.30 -1.71 1.18
N ARG A 235 -8.31 -0.92 1.58
CA ARG A 235 -7.71 0.15 0.74
C ARG A 235 -7.36 -0.29 -0.69
N ASN A 236 -7.00 -1.57 -0.89
CA ASN A 236 -6.59 -2.13 -2.18
C ASN A 236 -7.69 -2.95 -2.84
N GLN A 237 -8.96 -2.73 -2.46
CA GLN A 237 -10.14 -3.40 -3.03
C GLN A 237 -10.18 -4.91 -2.71
N GLU A 238 -9.40 -5.37 -1.72
CA GLU A 238 -9.47 -6.75 -1.26
C GLU A 238 -10.73 -6.94 -0.40
N ASP A 239 -11.45 -8.04 -0.64
CA ASP A 239 -12.63 -8.38 0.15
C ASP A 239 -12.20 -8.86 1.55
N ASN A 240 -12.51 -8.04 2.55
CA ASN A 240 -12.27 -8.27 3.96
C ASN A 240 -13.56 -8.61 4.71
N THR A 241 -14.66 -8.93 4.02
CA THR A 241 -15.96 -9.21 4.64
C THR A 241 -15.85 -10.33 5.69
N THR A 242 -15.18 -11.43 5.38
CA THR A 242 -15.00 -12.55 6.33
C THR A 242 -13.98 -12.29 7.46
N LYS A 243 -13.26 -11.17 7.41
CA LYS A 243 -12.33 -10.72 8.47
C LYS A 243 -13.08 -9.97 9.60
N TYR A 244 -14.22 -9.36 9.28
CA TYR A 244 -14.94 -8.45 10.16
C TYR A 244 -16.41 -8.83 10.39
N PRO A 245 -16.72 -10.06 10.85
CA PRO A 245 -18.11 -10.44 11.15
C PRO A 245 -18.70 -9.60 12.30
N ASP A 246 -17.86 -9.11 13.22
CA ASP A 246 -18.24 -8.18 14.27
C ASP A 246 -18.65 -6.80 13.74
N ILE A 247 -17.96 -6.23 12.75
CA ILE A 247 -18.40 -4.98 12.10
C ILE A 247 -19.76 -5.21 11.46
N ILE A 248 -19.90 -6.30 10.69
CA ILE A 248 -21.14 -6.65 9.98
C ILE A 248 -22.32 -6.75 10.96
N SER A 249 -22.13 -7.46 12.08
CA SER A 249 -23.18 -7.62 13.10
C SER A 249 -23.58 -6.33 13.82
N ARG A 250 -22.71 -5.30 13.81
CA ARG A 250 -22.91 -4.03 14.52
C ARG A 250 -23.55 -2.96 13.65
N ILE A 251 -23.40 -3.03 12.32
CA ILE A 251 -23.99 -2.07 11.37
C ILE A 251 -25.51 -1.84 11.60
N PRO A 252 -26.36 -2.86 11.79
CA PRO A 252 -27.78 -2.64 12.05
C PRO A 252 -28.09 -1.82 13.31
N LYS A 253 -27.19 -1.79 14.30
CA LYS A 253 -27.38 -1.04 15.55
C LYS A 253 -27.08 0.45 15.41
N VAL A 254 -26.21 0.81 14.45
CA VAL A 254 -25.67 2.17 14.28
C VAL A 254 -26.28 2.86 13.07
N LYS A 255 -26.82 2.11 12.12
CA LYS A 255 -27.52 2.60 10.94
C LYS A 255 -28.95 3.00 11.29
N LYS A 256 -29.39 4.20 10.90
CA LYS A 256 -30.81 4.59 11.04
C LYS A 256 -31.69 3.89 10.00
N ASP A 257 -32.99 3.81 10.27
CA ASP A 257 -33.96 3.12 9.41
C ASP A 257 -34.06 3.71 7.99
N SER A 258 -33.78 5.01 7.85
CA SER A 258 -33.80 5.73 6.56
C SER A 258 -32.74 5.26 5.57
N VAL A 259 -31.71 4.53 5.99
CA VAL A 259 -30.60 4.09 5.14
C VAL A 259 -30.92 2.73 4.52
N VAL A 260 -31.22 2.67 3.23
CA VAL A 260 -31.46 1.42 2.50
C VAL A 260 -30.15 0.85 1.94
N SER A 261 -29.30 1.71 1.38
CA SER A 261 -28.02 1.32 0.80
C SER A 261 -26.99 2.43 0.98
N CYS A 262 -25.72 2.10 1.24
CA CYS A 262 -24.68 3.10 1.42
C CYS A 262 -23.27 2.58 1.14
N VAL A 263 -22.32 3.50 0.94
CA VAL A 263 -20.88 3.22 0.94
C VAL A 263 -20.19 4.19 1.89
N LEU A 264 -19.61 3.67 2.96
CA LEU A 264 -18.86 4.40 3.97
C LEU A 264 -17.36 4.27 3.73
N ASP A 265 -16.63 5.33 4.06
CA ASP A 265 -15.17 5.31 4.19
C ASP A 265 -14.82 5.51 5.66
N ALA A 266 -14.10 4.53 6.22
CA ALA A 266 -13.82 4.46 7.64
C ALA A 266 -12.44 3.84 7.92
N GLU A 267 -11.96 4.01 9.14
CA GLU A 267 -10.80 3.30 9.67
C GLU A 267 -11.26 2.28 10.72
N ALA A 268 -10.90 1.01 10.56
CA ALA A 268 -11.09 -0.02 11.58
C ALA A 268 -9.86 -0.03 12.49
N VAL A 269 -10.04 0.30 13.76
CA VAL A 269 -8.96 0.49 14.73
C VAL A 269 -9.14 -0.51 15.87
N ALA A 270 -8.04 -1.13 16.34
CA ALA A 270 -8.10 -2.03 17.49
C ALA A 270 -8.54 -1.25 18.74
N TRP A 271 -9.44 -1.84 19.53
CA TRP A 271 -10.06 -1.17 20.66
C TRP A 271 -10.07 -2.08 21.89
N ASP A 272 -9.58 -1.54 23.00
CA ASP A 272 -9.67 -2.15 24.31
C ASP A 272 -11.02 -1.84 24.94
N ARG A 273 -11.87 -2.85 25.13
CA ARG A 273 -13.21 -2.67 25.73
C ARG A 273 -13.17 -2.43 27.23
N GLU A 274 -12.14 -2.92 27.92
CA GLU A 274 -12.01 -2.76 29.37
C GLU A 274 -11.48 -1.37 29.70
N LYS A 275 -10.41 -0.96 29.02
CA LYS A 275 -9.79 0.36 29.19
C LYS A 275 -10.48 1.48 28.40
N LYS A 276 -11.41 1.13 27.49
CA LYS A 276 -12.09 2.06 26.58
C LYS A 276 -11.10 2.96 25.81
N GLN A 277 -10.09 2.34 25.21
CA GLN A 277 -9.04 3.09 24.50
C GLN A 277 -8.60 2.41 23.21
N ILE A 278 -8.01 3.21 22.32
CA ILE A 278 -7.38 2.73 21.09
C ILE A 278 -6.16 1.87 21.44
N GLN A 279 -6.00 0.76 20.72
CA GLN A 279 -4.81 -0.09 20.77
C GLN A 279 -3.95 0.10 19.52
N PRO A 280 -2.63 -0.13 19.59
CA PRO A 280 -1.74 0.04 18.44
C PRO A 280 -2.11 -0.83 17.25
N PHE A 281 -1.72 -0.37 16.05
CA PHE A 281 -1.86 -1.12 14.81
C PHE A 281 -1.27 -2.54 14.88
N GLN A 282 -0.17 -2.75 15.62
CA GLN A 282 0.41 -4.08 15.79
C GLN A 282 -0.59 -5.08 16.39
N VAL A 283 -1.40 -4.65 17.37
CA VAL A 283 -2.45 -5.48 17.97
C VAL A 283 -3.50 -5.83 16.91
N LEU A 284 -3.93 -4.86 16.11
CA LEU A 284 -4.86 -5.07 14.99
C LEU A 284 -4.34 -6.13 14.01
N THR A 285 -3.04 -6.13 13.68
CA THR A 285 -2.46 -7.09 12.74
C THR A 285 -2.43 -8.54 13.23
N THR A 286 -2.58 -8.77 14.54
CA THR A 286 -2.68 -10.13 15.11
C THR A 286 -4.03 -10.79 14.83
N ARG A 287 -5.02 -10.02 14.36
CA ARG A 287 -6.34 -10.51 14.00
C ARG A 287 -6.27 -11.48 12.82
N LYS A 288 -7.04 -12.57 12.91
CA LYS A 288 -7.15 -13.58 11.85
C LYS A 288 -7.67 -12.92 10.56
N ARG A 289 -7.08 -13.29 9.41
CA ARG A 289 -7.29 -12.57 8.13
C ARG A 289 -8.50 -13.04 7.33
N LYS A 290 -8.95 -14.28 7.52
CA LYS A 290 -10.04 -14.90 6.74
C LYS A 290 -10.86 -15.84 7.61
N ASP A 291 -12.12 -15.97 7.26
CA ASP A 291 -13.08 -16.93 7.82
C ASP A 291 -13.03 -16.92 9.36
N VAL A 292 -13.23 -15.71 9.88
CA VAL A 292 -13.25 -15.44 11.31
C VAL A 292 -14.67 -15.69 11.80
N ASP A 293 -14.81 -16.53 12.83
CA ASP A 293 -16.07 -16.63 13.56
C ASP A 293 -16.15 -15.48 14.58
N ALA A 294 -17.34 -14.91 14.77
CA ALA A 294 -17.56 -13.85 15.73
C ALA A 294 -17.17 -14.27 17.17
N SER A 295 -17.32 -15.55 17.54
CA SER A 295 -16.94 -16.05 18.87
C SER A 295 -15.42 -16.18 19.07
N GLU A 296 -14.63 -16.23 18.00
CA GLU A 296 -13.17 -16.35 18.05
C GLU A 296 -12.44 -15.00 18.11
N ILE A 297 -13.17 -13.88 18.09
CA ILE A 297 -12.58 -12.54 18.05
C ILE A 297 -11.98 -12.17 19.40
N LYS A 298 -10.64 -12.19 19.46
CA LYS A 298 -9.87 -11.68 20.60
C LYS A 298 -9.64 -10.17 20.52
N VAL A 299 -9.27 -9.67 19.34
CA VAL A 299 -9.00 -8.24 19.11
C VAL A 299 -10.25 -7.55 18.60
N GLN A 300 -10.88 -6.79 19.48
CA GLN A 300 -12.05 -5.98 19.16
C GLN A 300 -11.64 -4.77 18.31
N VAL A 301 -12.56 -4.31 17.47
CA VAL A 301 -12.35 -3.11 16.65
C VAL A 301 -13.48 -2.11 16.83
N CYS A 302 -13.11 -0.84 16.78
CA CYS A 302 -14.00 0.31 16.65
C CYS A 302 -13.87 0.88 15.23
N VAL A 303 -15.00 1.21 14.60
CA VAL A 303 -15.05 1.84 13.28
C VAL A 303 -15.08 3.35 13.47
N TYR A 304 -14.11 4.05 12.90
CA TYR A 304 -14.05 5.51 12.86
C TYR A 304 -14.44 5.98 11.46
N ALA A 305 -15.71 6.32 11.27
CA ALA A 305 -16.26 6.73 9.98
C ALA A 305 -15.93 8.21 9.69
N PHE A 306 -15.40 8.47 8.49
CA PHE A 306 -14.92 9.81 8.12
C PHE A 306 -15.45 10.32 6.76
N ASP A 307 -16.13 9.48 5.97
CA ASP A 307 -16.80 9.92 4.74
C ASP A 307 -17.98 9.02 4.36
N LEU A 308 -18.91 9.56 3.57
CA LEU A 308 -20.06 8.87 3.00
C LEU A 308 -20.09 9.11 1.48
N LEU A 309 -19.92 8.04 0.72
CA LEU A 309 -19.64 8.09 -0.72
C LEU A 309 -20.89 7.78 -1.57
N TYR A 310 -21.87 7.10 -0.98
CA TYR A 310 -23.11 6.71 -1.62
C TYR A 310 -24.19 6.58 -0.56
N LEU A 311 -25.42 6.99 -0.89
CA LEU A 311 -26.58 6.84 -0.02
C LEU A 311 -27.85 6.66 -0.87
N ASN A 312 -28.60 5.58 -0.61
CA ASN A 312 -29.96 5.35 -1.11
C ASN A 312 -30.17 5.60 -2.61
N GLY A 313 -29.34 5.00 -3.47
CA GLY A 313 -29.44 5.21 -4.92
C GLY A 313 -28.53 6.31 -5.46
N GLU A 314 -28.07 7.24 -4.61
CA GLU A 314 -27.33 8.44 -5.02
C GLU A 314 -25.83 8.33 -4.73
N SER A 315 -25.02 8.58 -5.77
CA SER A 315 -23.57 8.73 -5.62
C SER A 315 -23.22 10.12 -5.11
N LEU A 316 -22.47 10.19 -4.01
CA LEU A 316 -22.09 11.43 -3.35
C LEU A 316 -20.67 11.89 -3.71
N VAL A 317 -19.94 11.14 -4.54
CA VAL A 317 -18.51 11.43 -4.83
C VAL A 317 -18.27 12.80 -5.48
N ARG A 318 -19.31 13.39 -6.09
CA ARG A 318 -19.26 14.73 -6.70
C ARG A 318 -19.80 15.84 -5.78
N GLN A 319 -20.33 15.50 -4.61
CA GLN A 319 -20.81 16.44 -3.61
C GLN A 319 -19.63 16.94 -2.75
N PRO A 320 -19.69 18.17 -2.20
CA PRO A 320 -18.66 18.68 -1.29
C PRO A 320 -18.63 17.90 0.03
N LEU A 321 -17.46 17.83 0.68
CA LEU A 321 -17.26 17.09 1.93
C LEU A 321 -18.21 17.56 3.04
N GLY A 322 -18.50 18.86 3.13
CA GLY A 322 -19.47 19.41 4.08
C GLY A 322 -20.82 18.70 3.99
N ARG A 323 -21.36 18.53 2.77
CA ARG A 323 -22.61 17.81 2.51
C ARG A 323 -22.51 16.32 2.83
N ARG A 324 -21.43 15.65 2.41
CA ARG A 324 -21.21 14.21 2.67
C ARG A 324 -21.13 13.91 4.16
N ARG A 325 -20.40 14.74 4.92
CA ARG A 325 -20.25 14.65 6.39
C ARG A 325 -21.57 14.92 7.11
N ALA A 326 -22.38 15.87 6.66
CA ALA A 326 -23.72 16.10 7.20
C ALA A 326 -24.61 14.86 7.02
N LEU A 327 -24.68 14.32 5.80
CA LEU A 327 -25.44 13.10 5.51
C LEU A 327 -24.94 11.88 6.31
N LEU A 328 -23.63 11.75 6.50
CA LEU A 328 -23.03 10.71 7.35
C LEU A 328 -23.60 10.77 8.78
N ARG A 329 -23.62 11.95 9.38
CA ARG A 329 -24.14 12.17 10.75
C ARG A 329 -25.66 12.04 10.85
N GLU A 330 -26.36 12.44 9.81
CA GLU A 330 -27.81 12.27 9.72
C GLU A 330 -28.19 10.79 9.58
N SER A 331 -27.34 9.97 8.96
CA SER A 331 -27.64 8.57 8.60
C SER A 331 -27.24 7.54 9.67
N PHE A 332 -26.33 7.90 10.58
CA PHE A 332 -25.76 6.98 11.57
C PHE A 332 -25.79 7.56 13.00
N SER A 333 -25.66 6.68 13.98
CA SER A 333 -25.58 7.00 15.40
C SER A 333 -24.31 6.39 16.01
N GLU A 334 -23.67 7.13 16.89
CA GLU A 334 -22.42 6.70 17.53
C GLU A 334 -22.70 5.71 18.67
N VAL A 335 -21.84 4.71 18.78
CA VAL A 335 -21.76 3.75 19.89
C VAL A 335 -20.28 3.61 20.24
N GLU A 336 -19.92 4.09 21.43
CA GLU A 336 -18.53 4.10 21.93
C GLU A 336 -17.88 2.71 21.81
N GLY A 337 -16.68 2.66 21.23
CA GLY A 337 -15.93 1.41 21.03
C GLY A 337 -16.46 0.49 19.93
N GLU A 338 -17.53 0.88 19.24
CA GLU A 338 -18.09 0.11 18.12
C GLU A 338 -18.08 0.91 16.81
N PHE A 339 -18.74 2.07 16.79
CA PHE A 339 -18.84 2.94 15.63
C PHE A 339 -18.92 4.39 16.10
N VAL A 340 -17.98 5.21 15.67
CA VAL A 340 -17.93 6.64 15.99
C VAL A 340 -17.54 7.42 14.74
N PHE A 341 -17.86 8.71 14.70
CA PHE A 341 -17.35 9.59 13.66
C PHE A 341 -15.91 9.99 13.97
N ALA A 342 -15.13 10.26 12.93
CA ALA A 342 -13.80 10.81 13.12
C ALA A 342 -13.88 12.14 13.91
N ARG A 343 -13.13 12.21 15.01
CA ARG A 343 -13.00 13.41 15.82
C ARG A 343 -12.36 14.51 14.97
N TYR A 344 -12.92 15.70 15.02
CA TYR A 344 -12.53 16.79 14.13
C TYR A 344 -12.62 18.16 14.80
N ILE A 345 -11.95 19.13 14.19
CA ILE A 345 -12.16 20.57 14.38
C ILE A 345 -12.28 21.25 13.02
N ASP A 346 -13.13 22.27 12.94
CA ASP A 346 -13.18 23.18 11.79
C ASP A 346 -12.58 24.50 12.27
N SER A 347 -11.32 24.76 11.93
CA SER A 347 -10.56 25.92 12.40
C SER A 347 -9.46 26.26 11.41
N ASP A 348 -9.26 27.56 11.16
CA ASP A 348 -8.15 28.15 10.40
C ASP A 348 -7.04 28.70 11.31
N ASN A 349 -7.27 28.73 12.63
CA ASN A 349 -6.27 29.13 13.62
C ASN A 349 -5.15 28.08 13.75
N THR A 350 -3.91 28.52 13.55
CA THR A 350 -2.71 27.65 13.57
C THR A 350 -2.43 27.03 14.92
N ASP A 351 -2.67 27.76 16.01
CA ASP A 351 -2.40 27.30 17.38
C ASP A 351 -3.41 26.22 17.77
N SER A 352 -4.70 26.43 17.47
CA SER A 352 -5.73 25.42 17.67
C SER A 352 -5.47 24.14 16.88
N ILE A 353 -4.94 24.25 15.64
CA ILE A 353 -4.56 23.08 14.84
C ILE A 353 -3.33 22.37 15.45
N ALA A 354 -2.35 23.11 15.96
CA ALA A 354 -1.17 22.55 16.60
C ALA A 354 -1.54 21.80 17.89
N GLU A 355 -2.37 22.40 18.75
CA GLU A 355 -2.91 21.76 19.95
C GLU A 355 -3.70 20.49 19.60
N PHE A 356 -4.53 20.54 18.56
CA PHE A 356 -5.30 19.39 18.10
C PHE A 356 -4.42 18.29 17.52
N LEU A 357 -3.32 18.64 16.86
CA LEU A 357 -2.31 17.68 16.40
C LEU A 357 -1.64 16.99 17.60
N GLU A 358 -1.23 17.74 18.62
CA GLU A 358 -0.67 17.15 19.84
C GLU A 358 -1.67 16.24 20.55
N GLN A 359 -2.93 16.68 20.67
CA GLN A 359 -3.99 15.87 21.27
C GLN A 359 -4.24 14.59 20.49
N SER A 360 -4.22 14.63 19.15
CA SER A 360 -4.38 13.42 18.33
C SER A 360 -3.31 12.37 18.63
N VAL A 361 -2.07 12.78 18.87
CA VAL A 361 -0.97 11.87 19.20
C VAL A 361 -1.10 11.32 20.62
N ARG A 362 -1.54 12.13 21.59
CA ARG A 362 -1.87 11.67 22.95
C ARG A 362 -3.00 10.64 22.93
N ASP A 363 -3.99 10.87 22.08
CA ASP A 363 -5.14 9.98 21.85
C ASP A 363 -4.79 8.78 20.93
N SER A 364 -3.51 8.43 20.80
CA SER A 364 -3.01 7.26 20.06
C SER A 364 -3.32 7.25 18.55
N CYS A 365 -3.38 8.42 17.92
CA CYS A 365 -3.47 8.57 16.46
C CYS A 365 -2.13 8.98 15.83
N GLU A 366 -1.98 8.81 14.52
CA GLU A 366 -0.73 9.14 13.79
C GLU A 366 -0.53 10.65 13.58
N GLY A 367 -1.55 11.47 13.81
CA GLY A 367 -1.58 12.91 13.52
C GLY A 367 -2.95 13.33 12.99
N LEU A 368 -2.97 14.27 12.03
CA LEU A 368 -4.18 14.83 11.44
C LEU A 368 -4.33 14.55 9.95
N MET A 369 -5.58 14.39 9.52
CA MET A 369 -6.02 14.53 8.14
C MET A 369 -6.64 15.91 7.98
N VAL A 370 -6.17 16.71 7.01
CA VAL A 370 -6.75 18.02 6.71
C VAL A 370 -7.47 17.97 5.38
N LYS A 371 -8.75 18.38 5.34
CA LYS A 371 -9.61 18.22 4.17
C LYS A 371 -10.39 19.51 3.87
N THR A 372 -10.43 19.96 2.62
CA THR A 372 -11.33 21.08 2.25
C THR A 372 -12.80 20.66 2.40
N LEU A 373 -13.66 21.60 2.82
CA LEU A 373 -15.07 21.33 3.13
C LEU A 373 -16.00 21.62 1.96
N GLU A 374 -15.84 22.78 1.33
CA GLU A 374 -16.76 23.28 0.30
C GLU A 374 -16.07 23.43 -1.07
N LYS A 375 -15.02 24.26 -1.14
CA LYS A 375 -14.26 24.51 -2.38
C LYS A 375 -13.33 23.33 -2.68
N ASP A 376 -13.41 22.84 -3.93
CA ASP A 376 -12.62 21.70 -4.41
C ASP A 376 -12.72 20.46 -3.50
N ALA A 377 -13.86 20.27 -2.83
CA ALA A 377 -14.05 19.31 -1.75
C ALA A 377 -14.73 17.99 -2.18
N THR A 378 -14.76 17.70 -3.47
CA THR A 378 -15.32 16.43 -3.99
C THR A 378 -14.44 15.23 -3.62
N TYR A 379 -14.99 14.01 -3.69
CA TYR A 379 -14.22 12.80 -3.44
C TYR A 379 -13.44 12.38 -4.70
N GLU A 380 -12.15 12.68 -4.72
CA GLU A 380 -11.27 12.39 -5.86
C GLU A 380 -10.76 10.94 -5.84
N ILE A 381 -11.56 10.04 -6.39
CA ILE A 381 -11.31 8.60 -6.44
C ILE A 381 -9.95 8.28 -7.06
N ALA A 382 -9.21 7.35 -6.45
CA ALA A 382 -7.89 6.86 -6.89
C ALA A 382 -6.80 7.93 -7.06
N LYS A 383 -7.08 9.20 -6.74
CA LYS A 383 -6.12 10.29 -6.83
C LYS A 383 -5.47 10.53 -5.48
N ARG A 384 -4.21 10.94 -5.53
CA ARG A 384 -3.60 11.63 -4.40
C ARG A 384 -4.03 13.08 -4.49
N SER A 385 -5.07 13.39 -3.74
CA SER A 385 -5.74 14.68 -3.79
C SER A 385 -4.88 15.77 -3.19
N HIS A 386 -4.88 16.93 -3.83
CA HIS A 386 -4.30 18.11 -3.24
C HIS A 386 -5.16 18.73 -2.14
N ASN A 387 -6.40 18.26 -2.00
CA ASN A 387 -7.45 18.74 -1.11
C ASN A 387 -7.56 17.89 0.16
N TRP A 388 -6.85 16.75 0.22
CA TRP A 388 -6.61 15.97 1.44
C TRP A 388 -5.11 15.97 1.75
N LEU A 389 -4.76 16.47 2.93
CA LEU A 389 -3.40 16.49 3.46
C LEU A 389 -3.31 15.57 4.67
N LYS A 390 -2.11 15.04 4.90
CA LYS A 390 -1.79 14.32 6.13
C LYS A 390 -0.64 15.04 6.82
N LEU A 391 -0.92 15.51 8.03
CA LEU A 391 0.02 16.19 8.89
C LEU A 391 0.38 15.22 10.02
N LYS A 392 1.60 14.72 10.02
CA LYS A 392 2.10 13.79 11.04
C LYS A 392 3.21 14.44 11.84
N LYS A 393 3.36 14.02 13.09
CA LYS A 393 4.43 14.50 13.98
C LYS A 393 5.82 14.23 13.39
N ASP A 394 6.03 13.09 12.73
CA ASP A 394 7.30 12.72 12.09
C ASP A 394 7.60 13.53 10.81
N TYR A 395 6.66 14.34 10.30
CA TYR A 395 6.90 15.19 9.13
C TYR A 395 7.30 16.61 9.49
N LEU A 396 7.16 16.99 10.75
CA LEU A 396 7.60 18.29 11.25
C LEU A 396 9.14 18.28 11.33
N ASP A 397 9.78 19.30 10.74
CA ASP A 397 11.24 19.43 10.77
C ASP A 397 11.72 19.65 12.22
N GLY A 398 12.74 18.92 12.65
CA GLY A 398 13.24 18.94 14.04
C GLY A 398 12.39 18.19 15.06
N VAL A 399 11.28 17.55 14.65
CA VAL A 399 10.39 16.80 15.54
C VAL A 399 10.32 15.33 15.09
N GLY A 400 10.39 14.41 16.05
CA GLY A 400 10.37 12.96 15.83
C GLY A 400 11.76 12.34 15.97
N ASP A 401 11.81 11.15 16.53
CA ASP A 401 13.06 10.51 16.90
C ASP A 401 13.85 10.08 15.65
N THR A 402 15.11 10.51 15.58
CA THR A 402 16.08 10.03 14.61
C THR A 402 17.08 9.13 15.31
N MET A 403 17.62 8.19 14.54
CA MET A 403 18.56 7.18 15.03
C MET A 403 19.72 7.11 14.06
N ASP A 404 20.91 7.08 14.60
CA ASP A 404 22.15 6.94 13.84
C ASP A 404 22.48 5.45 13.77
N LEU A 405 22.30 4.82 12.61
CA LEU A 405 22.45 3.37 12.46
C LEU A 405 23.57 3.02 11.49
N CYS A 406 24.34 1.99 11.82
CA CYS A 406 25.45 1.53 11.00
C CYS A 406 24.98 0.61 9.87
N VAL A 407 25.54 0.77 8.67
CA VAL A 407 25.28 -0.11 7.53
C VAL A 407 26.15 -1.36 7.63
N ILE A 408 25.52 -2.54 7.73
CA ILE A 408 26.23 -3.83 7.88
C ILE A 408 25.95 -4.82 6.73
N GLY A 409 25.09 -4.45 5.78
CA GLY A 409 24.80 -5.29 4.63
C GLY A 409 23.93 -4.61 3.57
N ALA A 410 23.90 -5.19 2.38
CA ALA A 410 23.11 -4.70 1.25
C ALA A 410 22.34 -5.82 0.55
N TYR A 411 21.19 -5.45 0.00
CA TYR A 411 20.33 -6.32 -0.79
C TYR A 411 20.40 -5.94 -2.26
N LEU A 412 20.56 -6.93 -3.14
CA LEU A 412 20.67 -6.67 -4.57
C LEU A 412 19.37 -6.08 -5.13
N GLY A 413 19.51 -5.02 -5.92
CA GLY A 413 18.40 -4.32 -6.53
C GLY A 413 17.70 -5.15 -7.60
N LYS A 414 16.39 -4.92 -7.74
CA LYS A 414 15.53 -5.62 -8.70
C LYS A 414 14.81 -4.58 -9.56
N GLY A 415 14.57 -4.89 -10.83
CA GLY A 415 13.85 -3.97 -11.73
C GLY A 415 14.69 -2.74 -12.05
N LYS A 416 14.19 -1.53 -11.74
CA LYS A 416 14.90 -0.26 -12.01
C LYS A 416 16.26 -0.16 -11.31
N ARG A 417 16.44 -0.85 -10.18
CA ARG A 417 17.69 -0.88 -9.41
C ARG A 417 18.58 -2.10 -9.74
N ALA A 418 18.30 -2.84 -10.82
CA ALA A 418 19.13 -3.99 -11.19
C ALA A 418 20.56 -3.52 -11.52
N GLY A 419 21.56 -4.22 -10.98
CA GLY A 419 22.97 -3.82 -11.08
C GLY A 419 23.48 -2.92 -9.94
N ALA A 420 22.61 -2.50 -9.01
CA ALA A 420 22.97 -1.73 -7.82
C ALA A 420 22.35 -2.35 -6.55
N TYR A 421 22.51 -1.69 -5.39
CA TYR A 421 21.83 -2.08 -4.15
C TYR A 421 20.41 -1.52 -4.10
N GLY A 422 19.43 -2.40 -3.84
CA GLY A 422 18.01 -2.06 -3.74
C GLY A 422 17.56 -1.69 -2.33
N GLY A 423 18.34 -2.05 -1.33
CA GLY A 423 18.15 -1.72 0.08
C GLY A 423 19.33 -2.17 0.92
N PHE A 424 19.31 -1.82 2.20
CA PHE A 424 20.43 -1.97 3.12
C PHE A 424 19.95 -2.53 4.47
N LEU A 425 20.79 -3.31 5.14
CA LEU A 425 20.59 -3.79 6.50
C LEU A 425 21.33 -2.87 7.46
N LEU A 426 20.60 -2.30 8.40
CA LEU A 426 21.12 -1.37 9.39
C LEU A 426 21.15 -1.99 10.78
N ALA A 427 22.13 -1.59 11.58
CA ALA A 427 22.35 -2.06 12.94
C ALA A 427 22.58 -0.93 13.94
N CYS A 428 22.19 -1.16 15.19
CA CYS A 428 22.59 -0.38 16.35
C CYS A 428 23.85 -1.00 16.96
N TYR A 429 24.54 -0.24 17.80
CA TYR A 429 25.69 -0.73 18.54
C TYR A 429 25.28 -1.19 19.94
N ASP A 430 25.80 -2.32 20.38
CA ASP A 430 25.63 -2.84 21.73
C ASP A 430 26.96 -2.71 22.47
N GLU A 431 27.05 -1.72 23.34
CA GLU A 431 28.28 -1.40 24.09
C GLU A 431 28.66 -2.51 25.07
N GLU A 432 27.70 -3.26 25.62
CA GLU A 432 27.97 -4.30 26.63
C GLU A 432 28.64 -5.54 26.03
N ASN A 433 28.19 -5.94 24.83
CA ASN A 433 28.71 -7.11 24.13
C ASN A 433 29.70 -6.76 23.01
N GLU A 434 29.88 -5.46 22.72
CA GLU A 434 30.65 -4.94 21.59
C GLU A 434 30.16 -5.49 20.23
N GLU A 435 28.85 -5.60 20.06
CA GLU A 435 28.21 -6.22 18.89
C GLU A 435 27.34 -5.23 18.09
N PHE A 436 27.21 -5.45 16.78
CA PHE A 436 26.24 -4.77 15.94
C PHE A 436 24.95 -5.59 15.85
N GLN A 437 23.86 -5.07 16.39
CA GLN A 437 22.57 -5.74 16.40
C GLN A 437 21.68 -5.21 15.28
N SER A 438 21.18 -6.10 14.41
CA SER A 438 20.30 -5.70 13.31
C SER A 438 19.01 -5.03 13.80
N VAL A 439 18.66 -3.88 13.19
CA VAL A 439 17.51 -3.05 13.54
C VAL A 439 16.44 -3.08 12.44
N CYS A 440 16.82 -2.80 11.20
CA CYS A 440 15.86 -2.71 10.10
C CYS A 440 16.51 -2.88 8.73
N LYS A 441 15.67 -3.21 7.74
CA LYS A 441 15.99 -3.04 6.32
C LYS A 441 15.45 -1.71 5.82
N ILE A 442 16.30 -0.95 5.13
CA ILE A 442 15.92 0.32 4.51
C ILE A 442 16.04 0.28 2.99
N GLY A 443 15.15 0.96 2.28
CA GLY A 443 15.21 1.09 0.81
C GLY A 443 14.61 2.40 0.28
N THR A 444 14.31 3.33 1.18
CA THR A 444 13.56 4.57 0.95
C THR A 444 14.24 5.74 1.65
N GLY A 445 14.07 6.97 1.13
CA GLY A 445 14.74 8.17 1.63
C GLY A 445 15.90 8.64 0.74
N PHE A 446 16.42 7.76 -0.12
CA PHE A 446 17.50 8.05 -1.04
C PHE A 446 17.01 8.72 -2.34
N LYS A 447 17.76 9.71 -2.80
CA LYS A 447 17.77 10.14 -4.20
C LYS A 447 18.52 9.11 -5.04
N ASP A 448 18.35 9.17 -6.37
CA ASP A 448 19.06 8.25 -7.26
C ASP A 448 20.58 8.46 -7.21
N GLU A 449 21.02 9.71 -7.06
CA GLU A 449 22.43 10.09 -6.84
C GLU A 449 23.00 9.48 -5.55
N ASP A 450 22.24 9.53 -4.45
CA ASP A 450 22.66 8.94 -3.16
C ASP A 450 22.91 7.44 -3.31
N LEU A 451 22.00 6.73 -4.00
CA LEU A 451 22.13 5.27 -4.21
C LEU A 451 23.38 4.91 -5.00
N GLU A 452 23.73 5.70 -6.01
CA GLU A 452 24.95 5.51 -6.79
C GLU A 452 26.20 5.77 -5.94
N GLN A 453 26.21 6.85 -5.15
CA GLN A 453 27.30 7.15 -4.22
C GLN A 453 27.50 6.03 -3.20
N HIS A 454 26.41 5.57 -2.55
CA HIS A 454 26.47 4.48 -1.59
C HIS A 454 26.94 3.17 -2.24
N PHE A 455 26.48 2.86 -3.45
CA PHE A 455 26.95 1.68 -4.17
C PHE A 455 28.45 1.74 -4.46
N ASN A 456 28.94 2.90 -4.93
CA ASN A 456 30.35 3.08 -5.25
C ASN A 456 31.28 3.03 -4.03
N PHE A 457 30.82 3.54 -2.89
CA PHE A 457 31.58 3.44 -1.63
C PHE A 457 31.53 2.03 -1.05
N LEU A 458 30.32 1.48 -0.85
CA LEU A 458 30.14 0.23 -0.11
C LEU A 458 30.65 -1.00 -0.88
N LYS A 459 30.74 -0.96 -2.22
CA LYS A 459 31.32 -2.06 -3.00
C LYS A 459 32.80 -2.33 -2.66
N GLU A 460 33.51 -1.33 -2.13
CA GLU A 460 34.91 -1.44 -1.70
C GLU A 460 35.04 -2.08 -0.31
N HIS A 461 33.93 -2.19 0.43
CA HIS A 461 33.86 -2.70 1.80
C HIS A 461 33.07 -4.01 1.91
N ILE A 462 33.03 -4.81 0.84
CA ILE A 462 32.33 -6.10 0.83
C ILE A 462 33.09 -7.14 1.65
N LEU A 463 32.37 -7.84 2.53
CA LEU A 463 32.87 -8.98 3.27
C LEU A 463 32.41 -10.29 2.64
N PRO A 464 33.26 -11.34 2.62
CA PRO A 464 32.86 -12.66 2.12
C PRO A 464 31.86 -13.38 3.05
N LYS A 465 31.85 -13.02 4.34
CA LYS A 465 31.02 -13.58 5.41
C LYS A 465 30.77 -12.50 6.47
N PRO A 466 29.69 -12.59 7.27
CA PRO A 466 29.45 -11.62 8.33
C PRO A 466 30.57 -11.67 9.36
N ARG A 467 30.84 -10.53 10.01
CA ARG A 467 31.70 -10.48 11.18
C ARG A 467 31.06 -11.27 12.34
N PRO A 468 31.82 -11.94 13.21
CA PRO A 468 31.25 -12.70 14.33
C PRO A 468 30.40 -11.86 15.29
N TYR A 469 30.74 -10.58 15.44
CA TYR A 469 30.04 -9.60 16.27
C TYR A 469 28.82 -8.97 15.56
N TYR A 470 28.37 -9.51 14.43
CA TYR A 470 27.11 -9.10 13.79
C TYR A 470 25.96 -10.03 14.23
N ARG A 471 24.98 -9.46 14.93
CA ARG A 471 23.79 -10.18 15.40
C ARG A 471 22.63 -9.96 14.45
N VAL A 472 22.52 -10.90 13.51
CA VAL A 472 21.52 -10.88 12.44
C VAL A 472 20.77 -12.19 12.41
N ASP A 473 19.45 -12.12 12.27
CA ASP A 473 18.62 -13.30 12.03
C ASP A 473 18.79 -13.81 10.61
N GLN A 474 18.80 -15.12 10.42
CA GLN A 474 18.93 -15.73 9.10
C GLN A 474 17.84 -15.27 8.11
N SER A 475 16.64 -14.96 8.60
CA SER A 475 15.55 -14.45 7.76
C SER A 475 15.79 -13.03 7.23
N ALA A 476 16.69 -12.26 7.85
CA ALA A 476 17.10 -10.92 7.44
C ALA A 476 18.47 -10.89 6.74
N GLU A 477 19.10 -12.04 6.50
CA GLU A 477 20.43 -12.12 5.90
C GLU A 477 20.49 -11.36 4.55
N PRO A 478 21.45 -10.42 4.38
CA PRO A 478 21.65 -9.70 3.14
C PRO A 478 22.33 -10.58 2.09
N GLU A 479 22.16 -10.22 0.80
CA GLU A 479 22.92 -10.89 -0.26
C GLU A 479 24.39 -10.45 -0.31
N VAL A 480 24.70 -9.28 0.25
CA VAL A 480 26.06 -8.72 0.34
C VAL A 480 26.32 -8.28 1.77
N TRP A 481 27.31 -8.89 2.41
CA TRP A 481 27.81 -8.46 3.72
C TRP A 481 28.75 -7.28 3.54
N LEU A 482 28.62 -6.26 4.39
CA LEU A 482 29.42 -5.04 4.33
C LEU A 482 30.15 -4.86 5.66
N ASP A 483 31.37 -4.33 5.59
CA ASP A 483 32.07 -3.89 6.79
C ASP A 483 31.39 -2.63 7.35
N ALA A 484 31.32 -2.56 8.68
CA ALA A 484 30.68 -1.47 9.39
C ALA A 484 31.55 -0.22 9.25
N MET A 485 31.24 0.63 8.26
CA MET A 485 32.05 1.81 7.92
C MET A 485 31.27 3.11 7.87
N GLN A 486 29.95 3.02 7.63
CA GLN A 486 29.11 4.20 7.42
C GLN A 486 27.92 4.20 8.39
N VAL A 487 27.72 5.32 9.07
CA VAL A 487 26.57 5.57 9.94
C VAL A 487 25.60 6.50 9.23
N TRP A 488 24.32 6.15 9.25
CA TRP A 488 23.25 6.91 8.62
C TRP A 488 22.29 7.44 9.65
N GLU A 489 21.90 8.70 9.49
CA GLU A 489 20.77 9.25 10.23
C GLU A 489 19.47 8.75 9.58
N VAL A 490 18.68 8.03 10.36
CA VAL A 490 17.44 7.39 9.94
C VAL A 490 16.29 7.94 10.76
N LYS A 491 15.23 8.37 10.06
CA LYS A 491 13.97 8.76 10.69
C LYS A 491 12.95 7.63 10.56
N CYS A 492 12.14 7.43 11.58
CA CYS A 492 11.02 6.49 11.55
C CYS A 492 9.74 7.16 12.05
N ALA A 493 8.60 6.52 11.79
CA ALA A 493 7.32 6.99 12.33
C ALA A 493 7.13 6.52 13.77
N ASP A 494 7.46 5.25 14.04
CA ASP A 494 7.31 4.58 15.33
C ASP A 494 8.35 3.44 15.44
N LEU A 495 8.53 2.94 16.66
CA LEU A 495 9.29 1.72 16.96
C LEU A 495 8.34 0.57 17.29
N SER A 496 8.73 -0.64 16.92
CA SER A 496 7.87 -1.83 16.96
C SER A 496 8.62 -3.07 17.44
N LEU A 497 7.98 -3.93 18.22
CA LEU A 497 8.57 -5.23 18.57
C LEU A 497 8.73 -6.09 17.31
N SER A 498 9.91 -6.67 17.16
CA SER A 498 10.30 -7.46 15.99
C SER A 498 10.65 -8.90 16.37
N PRO A 499 10.04 -9.90 15.70
CA PRO A 499 10.47 -11.29 15.84
C PRO A 499 11.76 -11.59 15.06
N VAL A 500 12.22 -10.68 14.21
CA VAL A 500 13.35 -10.89 13.29
C VAL A 500 14.57 -10.12 13.79
N TYR A 501 14.43 -8.81 13.97
CA TYR A 501 15.55 -7.93 14.32
C TYR A 501 15.98 -8.11 15.77
N LYS A 502 17.28 -7.94 16.03
CA LYS A 502 17.93 -8.32 17.30
C LYS A 502 18.21 -7.12 18.22
N ALA A 503 18.07 -5.91 17.71
CA ALA A 503 18.27 -4.69 18.48
C ALA A 503 17.44 -4.68 19.78
N ALA A 504 18.09 -4.41 20.91
CA ALA A 504 17.45 -4.30 22.23
C ALA A 504 16.67 -5.55 22.68
N MET A 505 16.98 -6.72 22.13
CA MET A 505 16.37 -7.99 22.54
C MET A 505 16.68 -8.26 24.01
N GLY A 506 15.65 -8.65 24.79
CA GLY A 506 15.78 -8.86 26.23
C GLY A 506 15.55 -7.61 27.09
N MET A 507 15.60 -6.40 26.52
CA MET A 507 15.43 -5.14 27.27
C MET A 507 13.95 -4.72 27.43
N VAL A 508 13.11 -5.08 26.45
CA VAL A 508 11.66 -4.76 26.44
C VAL A 508 10.82 -6.04 26.35
N ASP A 509 11.25 -6.99 25.53
CA ASP A 509 10.62 -8.31 25.39
C ASP A 509 11.74 -9.37 25.47
N PRO A 510 11.54 -10.49 26.19
CA PRO A 510 12.58 -11.48 26.43
C PRO A 510 13.08 -12.19 25.17
N VAL A 511 12.29 -12.20 24.09
CA VAL A 511 12.60 -12.97 22.86
C VAL A 511 12.51 -12.14 21.58
N LYS A 512 11.95 -10.93 21.63
CA LYS A 512 11.84 -10.02 20.48
C LYS A 512 12.78 -8.83 20.64
N GLY A 513 13.41 -8.43 19.54
CA GLY A 513 14.09 -7.14 19.45
C GLY A 513 13.12 -6.02 19.05
N ILE A 514 13.68 -4.88 18.66
CA ILE A 514 12.95 -3.68 18.24
C ILE A 514 13.34 -3.34 16.80
N SER A 515 12.37 -2.89 16.01
CA SER A 515 12.56 -2.44 14.64
C SER A 515 11.79 -1.16 14.34
N LEU A 516 12.15 -0.51 13.24
CA LEU A 516 11.62 0.79 12.83
C LEU A 516 10.44 0.64 11.88
N ARG A 517 9.37 1.39 12.15
CA ARG A 517 8.23 1.53 11.24
C ARG A 517 8.48 2.68 10.27
N PHE A 518 8.41 2.37 8.98
CA PHE A 518 8.65 3.30 7.87
C PHE A 518 10.02 4.03 7.93
N PRO A 519 11.15 3.31 8.08
CA PRO A 519 12.47 3.93 8.14
C PRO A 519 12.79 4.67 6.83
N ARG A 520 13.38 5.85 6.96
CA ARG A 520 13.84 6.68 5.84
C ARG A 520 15.23 7.21 6.12
N PHE A 521 16.10 7.05 5.13
CA PHE A 521 17.40 7.69 5.12
C PHE A 521 17.22 9.21 5.08
N LEU A 522 17.96 9.92 5.92
CA LEU A 522 18.05 11.37 5.88
C LEU A 522 19.39 11.81 5.29
N ARG A 523 20.50 11.37 5.90
CA ARG A 523 21.85 11.75 5.50
C ARG A 523 22.89 10.77 6.06
N ILE A 524 24.10 10.85 5.54
CA ILE A 524 25.28 10.21 6.13
C ILE A 524 25.71 11.03 7.36
N ARG A 525 26.16 10.35 8.40
CA ARG A 525 26.81 10.92 9.59
C ARG A 525 28.32 10.77 9.46
N ASP A 526 28.93 11.61 8.63
CA ASP A 526 30.40 11.63 8.47
C ASP A 526 31.12 12.05 9.76
N ASP A 527 30.37 12.63 10.70
CA ASP A 527 30.81 13.02 12.04
C ASP A 527 30.76 11.88 13.08
N LYS A 528 30.30 10.68 12.70
CA LYS A 528 30.17 9.53 13.61
C LYS A 528 30.91 8.29 13.11
N LYS A 529 31.54 7.58 14.04
CA LYS A 529 32.05 6.23 13.80
C LYS A 529 30.96 5.19 14.01
N PRO A 530 31.10 3.97 13.46
CA PRO A 530 30.19 2.86 13.71
C PRO A 530 29.87 2.61 15.19
N GLU A 531 30.84 2.77 16.07
CA GLU A 531 30.70 2.59 17.52
C GLU A 531 29.92 3.74 18.18
N ASP A 532 29.82 4.91 17.53
CA ASP A 532 29.00 6.06 17.97
C ASP A 532 27.54 5.97 17.49
N ALA A 533 27.16 4.85 16.87
CA ALA A 533 25.80 4.58 16.46
C ALA A 533 24.86 4.53 17.67
N THR A 534 23.58 4.79 17.43
CA THR A 534 22.52 4.65 18.44
C THR A 534 22.60 3.27 19.09
N THR A 535 22.49 3.21 20.42
CA THR A 535 22.66 1.97 21.18
C THR A 535 21.35 1.20 21.36
N GLY A 536 21.43 -0.11 21.59
CA GLY A 536 20.25 -0.92 21.93
C GLY A 536 19.42 -0.34 23.09
N ALA A 537 20.09 0.15 24.13
CA ALA A 537 19.43 0.80 25.28
C ALA A 537 18.68 2.08 24.86
N GLN A 538 19.30 2.94 24.04
CA GLN A 538 18.63 4.13 23.51
C GLN A 538 17.39 3.76 22.67
N ILE A 539 17.47 2.69 21.87
CA ILE A 539 16.31 2.19 21.11
C ILE A 539 15.20 1.71 22.04
N ALA A 540 15.53 0.99 23.12
CA ALA A 540 14.56 0.55 24.11
C ALA A 540 13.87 1.73 24.81
N ASP A 541 14.62 2.77 25.15
CA ASP A 541 14.08 3.98 25.79
C ASP A 541 13.15 4.75 24.85
N LEU A 542 13.54 4.91 23.58
CA LEU A 542 12.67 5.51 22.56
C LEU A 542 11.37 4.73 22.40
N TYR A 543 11.45 3.40 22.37
CA TYR A 543 10.26 2.55 22.30
C TYR A 543 9.31 2.76 23.49
N LYS A 544 9.84 2.81 24.72
CA LYS A 544 9.05 3.01 25.95
C LYS A 544 8.43 4.41 26.04
N LYS A 545 9.05 5.42 25.44
CA LYS A 545 8.55 6.81 25.39
C LYS A 545 7.40 7.02 24.39
N GLN A 546 7.09 6.04 23.54
CA GLN A 546 5.96 6.15 22.63
C GLN A 546 4.66 6.24 23.42
N GLN A 547 3.85 7.27 23.15
CA GLN A 547 2.56 7.51 23.81
C GLN A 547 1.66 6.27 23.78
N GLN A 548 1.64 5.57 22.65
CA GLN A 548 0.88 4.33 22.46
C GLN A 548 1.27 3.23 23.47
N ILE A 549 2.55 3.19 23.87
CA ILE A 549 3.10 2.23 24.85
C ILE A 549 2.83 2.72 26.27
N GLN A 550 3.00 4.01 26.54
CA GLN A 550 2.69 4.61 27.84
C GLN A 550 1.21 4.41 28.20
N ASN A 551 0.30 4.63 27.26
CA ASN A 551 -1.15 4.44 27.46
C ASN A 551 -1.54 2.98 27.75
N GLN A 552 -0.70 2.00 27.40
CA GLN A 552 -0.93 0.60 27.76
C GLN A 552 -0.41 0.26 29.16
N GLY A 553 0.60 1.01 29.63
CA GLY A 553 1.44 0.71 30.79
C GLY A 553 0.86 1.02 32.17
N GLU A 554 -0.35 1.58 32.30
CA GLU A 554 -1.03 1.65 33.60
C GLU A 554 -1.58 0.26 33.99
N LYS A 555 -0.69 -0.58 34.49
CA LYS A 555 -0.94 -1.46 35.64
C LYS A 555 -0.06 -0.92 36.76
N GLY A 556 -0.68 -0.53 37.87
CA GLY A 556 0.03 -0.17 39.08
C GLY A 556 0.86 -1.35 39.56
N ASP A 557 2.12 -1.05 39.90
CA ASP A 557 2.88 -1.64 41.00
C ASP A 557 3.86 -0.55 41.45
N LEU A 558 3.28 0.47 42.09
CA LEU A 558 3.96 1.32 43.05
C LEU A 558 3.21 1.13 44.37
N GLU A 559 3.37 -0.04 44.99
CA GLU A 559 3.16 -0.21 46.43
C GLU A 559 3.90 -1.47 46.91
N ASP A 560 4.77 -1.25 47.90
CA ASP A 560 5.32 -2.17 48.89
C ASP A 560 6.45 -3.14 48.51
N TYR A 561 7.68 -2.61 48.58
CA TYR A 561 8.79 -3.29 49.23
C TYR A 561 9.47 -2.35 50.23
N TYR A 562 9.03 -2.41 51.49
CA TYR A 562 9.88 -2.22 52.66
C TYR A 562 10.16 -3.58 53.29
#